data_AF-A0A2U2SD56-F1
#
_entry.id   AF-A0A2U2SD56-F1
#
_cell.length_a   1.000
_cell.length_b   1.000
_cell.length_c   1.000
_cell.angle_alpha   90.00
_cell.angle_beta   90.00
_cell.angle_gamma   90.00
#
_symmetry.space_group_name_H-M   'P 1'
#
loop_
_entity.id
_entity.type
_entity.pdbx_description
1 polymer ?
#
loop_
_entity_poly.entity_id
_entity_poly.type
_entity_poly.pdbx_seq_one_letter_code
_entity_poly.pdbx_strand_id
1 'polypeptide(L)'
;MEEKPEMTLILGWNHGAPFLLQEFDRYIAQNSKTTVMSKFIIEKMEQACRYLQLKYQNMQFVQADITNRTELETMHIPQSQHVILLSYSDCQDIQEAEAQTLITLLPLREIANQSNNHFSIASEILNNRNREFAEITRADNFIVTQKRVGLMLSQRSKNRYLAPLFQDVFDPAGVEIYLKPIDHSLQLGTAINFYLLIEADKRRNKVASGYRIAAQSNDPSAAYLGFTSTHLKNID
;
A
#
# COMPACT_ATOMS: atom_id res chain seq x y z
N MET A 1 -5.89 -6.13 19.50
CA MET A 1 -7.14 -5.70 18.84
C MET A 1 -7.39 -6.76 17.78
N GLU A 2 -8.48 -7.51 17.84
CA GLU A 2 -8.80 -8.49 16.78
C GLU A 2 -8.91 -7.74 15.46
N GLU A 3 -8.11 -8.13 14.48
CA GLU A 3 -8.13 -7.57 13.14
C GLU A 3 -9.42 -8.04 12.46
N LYS A 4 -10.16 -7.10 11.87
CA LYS A 4 -11.42 -7.39 11.19
C LYS A 4 -11.14 -7.86 9.77
N PRO A 5 -11.94 -8.78 9.20
CA PRO A 5 -11.80 -9.16 7.80
C PRO A 5 -11.83 -7.94 6.86
N GLU A 6 -10.90 -7.91 5.92
CA GLU A 6 -10.75 -6.82 4.96
C GLU A 6 -11.19 -7.25 3.56
N MET A 7 -11.57 -6.27 2.75
CA MET A 7 -11.91 -6.47 1.33
C MET A 7 -10.94 -5.67 0.48
N THR A 8 -10.14 -6.38 -0.31
CA THR A 8 -9.14 -5.80 -1.19
C THR A 8 -9.53 -6.02 -2.65
N LEU A 9 -9.46 -4.97 -3.45
CA LEU A 9 -9.67 -5.01 -4.89
C LEU A 9 -8.36 -4.72 -5.60
N ILE A 10 -7.87 -5.67 -6.38
CA ILE A 10 -6.72 -5.51 -7.27
C ILE A 10 -7.25 -5.29 -8.67
N LEU A 11 -6.85 -4.19 -9.30
CA LEU A 11 -7.19 -3.81 -10.66
C LEU A 11 -5.93 -3.91 -11.52
N GLY A 12 -6.00 -4.64 -12.62
CA GLY A 12 -4.86 -4.89 -13.49
C GLY A 12 -4.06 -6.12 -13.10
N TRP A 13 -3.02 -6.40 -13.88
CA TRP A 13 -2.18 -7.59 -13.70
C TRP A 13 -0.77 -7.40 -14.26
N ASN A 14 0.22 -7.84 -13.49
CA ASN A 14 1.61 -8.01 -13.90
C ASN A 14 2.24 -9.21 -13.17
N HIS A 15 3.51 -9.50 -13.45
CA HIS A 15 4.30 -10.60 -12.91
C HIS A 15 4.49 -10.48 -11.39
N GLY A 16 4.35 -9.29 -10.84
CA GLY A 16 4.38 -9.04 -9.40
C GLY A 16 3.08 -9.42 -8.69
N ALA A 17 1.96 -9.59 -9.40
CA ALA A 17 0.66 -9.84 -8.79
C ALA A 17 0.61 -11.12 -7.93
N PRO A 18 1.12 -12.29 -8.39
CA PRO A 18 1.14 -13.50 -7.55
C PRO A 18 1.99 -13.34 -6.29
N PHE A 19 3.14 -12.67 -6.41
CA PHE A 19 4.00 -12.38 -5.26
C PHE A 19 3.26 -11.48 -4.27
N LEU A 20 2.66 -10.38 -4.74
CA LEU A 20 1.86 -9.48 -3.92
C LEU A 20 0.76 -10.23 -3.17
N LEU A 21 0.00 -11.09 -3.86
CA LEU A 21 -1.06 -11.89 -3.26
C LEU A 21 -0.56 -12.80 -2.13
N GLN A 22 0.59 -13.48 -2.33
CA GLN A 22 1.22 -14.32 -1.30
C GLN A 22 1.65 -13.52 -0.07
N GLU A 23 2.24 -12.35 -0.31
CA GLU A 23 2.76 -11.49 0.74
C GLU A 23 1.61 -10.89 1.56
N PHE A 24 0.56 -10.41 0.88
CA PHE A 24 -0.64 -9.86 1.49
C PHE A 24 -1.31 -10.84 2.46
N ASP A 25 -1.33 -12.14 2.14
CA ASP A 25 -1.93 -13.16 2.99
C ASP A 25 -1.38 -13.14 4.43
N ARG A 26 -0.13 -12.71 4.60
CA ARG A 26 0.56 -12.73 5.90
C ARG A 26 0.22 -11.53 6.80
N TYR A 27 -0.45 -10.52 6.25
CA TYR A 27 -0.74 -9.25 6.93
C TYR A 27 -2.23 -8.96 7.10
N ILE A 28 -3.10 -9.83 6.61
CA ILE A 28 -4.55 -9.63 6.62
C ILE A 28 -5.23 -10.53 7.65
N ALA A 29 -6.34 -10.05 8.19
CA ALA A 29 -7.18 -10.82 9.09
C ALA A 29 -7.74 -12.08 8.40
N GLN A 30 -8.05 -13.10 9.21
CA GLN A 30 -8.70 -14.31 8.74
C GLN A 30 -10.06 -14.02 8.08
N ASN A 31 -10.37 -14.73 6.99
CA ASN A 31 -11.58 -14.58 6.17
C ASN A 31 -11.64 -13.28 5.36
N SER A 32 -10.50 -12.60 5.16
CA SER A 32 -10.42 -11.47 4.22
C SER A 32 -10.71 -11.93 2.79
N LYS A 33 -11.14 -11.00 1.94
CA LYS A 33 -11.49 -11.29 0.54
C LYS A 33 -10.65 -10.43 -0.39
N THR A 34 -10.06 -11.07 -1.39
CA THR A 34 -9.31 -10.38 -2.43
C THR A 34 -9.93 -10.65 -3.79
N THR A 35 -10.28 -9.59 -4.49
CA THR A 35 -10.84 -9.66 -5.83
C THR A 35 -9.83 -9.11 -6.81
N VAL A 36 -9.49 -9.87 -7.84
CA VAL A 36 -8.58 -9.44 -8.89
C VAL A 36 -9.38 -9.24 -10.17
N MET A 37 -9.44 -8.00 -10.66
CA MET A 37 -10.10 -7.62 -11.90
C MET A 37 -9.07 -7.29 -12.97
N SER A 38 -9.11 -7.99 -14.12
CA SER A 38 -8.13 -7.81 -15.19
C SER A 38 -8.70 -8.13 -16.57
N LYS A 39 -8.12 -7.56 -17.63
CA LYS A 39 -8.43 -7.93 -19.02
C LYS A 39 -7.90 -9.33 -19.38
N PHE A 40 -7.08 -9.92 -18.51
CA PHE A 40 -6.52 -11.25 -18.73
C PHE A 40 -7.60 -12.33 -18.55
N ILE A 41 -7.44 -13.40 -19.33
CA ILE A 41 -8.27 -14.60 -19.23
C ILE A 41 -8.08 -15.23 -17.84
N ILE A 42 -9.18 -15.61 -17.19
CA ILE A 42 -9.21 -16.11 -15.81
C ILE A 42 -8.24 -17.30 -15.62
N GLU A 43 -8.27 -18.25 -16.54
CA GLU A 43 -7.45 -19.46 -16.48
C GLU A 43 -5.94 -19.16 -16.43
N LYS A 44 -5.50 -18.08 -17.09
CA LYS A 44 -4.09 -17.65 -17.04
C LYS A 44 -3.71 -17.10 -15.66
N MET A 45 -4.62 -16.32 -15.05
CA MET A 45 -4.39 -15.77 -13.71
C MET A 45 -4.40 -16.88 -12.65
N GLU A 46 -5.35 -17.81 -12.74
CA GLU A 46 -5.40 -18.99 -11.88
C GLU A 46 -4.15 -19.85 -12.02
N GLN A 47 -3.68 -20.08 -13.26
CA GLN A 47 -2.44 -20.81 -13.50
C GLN A 47 -1.22 -20.12 -12.87
N ALA A 48 -1.14 -18.79 -12.98
CA ALA A 48 -0.07 -18.00 -12.37
C ALA A 48 -0.13 -18.00 -10.83
N CYS A 49 -1.29 -18.29 -10.24
CA CYS A 49 -1.50 -18.36 -8.80
C CYS A 49 -1.53 -19.79 -8.23
N ARG A 50 -1.33 -20.82 -9.06
CA ARG A 50 -1.50 -22.23 -8.66
C ARG A 50 -0.60 -22.67 -7.49
N TYR A 51 0.56 -22.03 -7.35
CA TYR A 51 1.53 -22.34 -6.30
C TYR A 51 1.32 -21.54 -5.00
N LEU A 52 0.35 -20.62 -4.98
CA LEU A 52 0.08 -19.80 -3.81
C LEU A 52 -0.48 -20.64 -2.66
N GLN A 53 0.03 -20.37 -1.46
CA GLN A 53 -0.43 -20.98 -0.21
C GLN A 53 -1.10 -19.90 0.62
N LEU A 54 -2.36 -19.62 0.31
CA LEU A 54 -3.18 -18.63 1.00
C LEU A 54 -3.88 -19.28 2.19
N LYS A 55 -3.75 -18.67 3.37
CA LYS A 55 -4.32 -19.16 4.64
C LYS A 55 -5.41 -18.25 5.18
N TYR A 56 -5.32 -16.94 4.90
CA TYR A 56 -6.14 -15.92 5.57
C TYR A 56 -7.10 -15.21 4.63
N GLN A 57 -6.86 -15.21 3.32
CA GLN A 57 -7.80 -14.70 2.31
C GLN A 57 -8.45 -15.76 1.42
N ASN A 58 -9.64 -15.39 0.93
CA ASN A 58 -10.26 -16.01 -0.24
C ASN A 58 -10.05 -15.12 -1.47
N MET A 59 -9.54 -15.70 -2.54
CA MET A 59 -9.26 -15.00 -3.79
C MET A 59 -10.31 -15.31 -4.84
N GLN A 60 -10.72 -14.29 -5.60
CA GLN A 60 -11.58 -14.44 -6.77
C GLN A 60 -11.06 -13.61 -7.95
N PHE A 61 -11.27 -14.11 -9.17
CA PHE A 61 -10.88 -13.43 -10.40
C PHE A 61 -12.11 -12.95 -11.17
N VAL A 62 -12.01 -11.77 -11.76
CA VAL A 62 -13.01 -11.18 -12.63
C VAL A 62 -12.31 -10.72 -13.91
N GLN A 63 -12.74 -11.26 -15.05
CA GLN A 63 -12.26 -10.80 -16.34
C GLN A 63 -13.06 -9.59 -16.81
N ALA A 64 -12.42 -8.43 -16.86
CA ALA A 64 -13.04 -7.15 -17.21
C ALA A 64 -11.99 -6.08 -17.56
N ASP A 65 -12.37 -5.10 -18.35
CA ASP A 65 -11.54 -3.94 -18.68
C ASP A 65 -11.61 -2.89 -17.57
N ILE A 66 -10.49 -2.70 -16.89
CA ILE A 66 -10.36 -1.72 -15.79
C ILE A 66 -10.46 -0.27 -16.27
N THR A 67 -10.34 0.01 -17.58
CA THR A 67 -10.55 1.35 -18.14
C THR A 67 -12.02 1.63 -18.43
N ASN A 68 -12.88 0.61 -18.43
CA ASN A 68 -14.31 0.74 -18.63
C ASN A 68 -14.99 1.08 -17.31
N ARG A 69 -15.51 2.32 -17.21
CA ARG A 69 -16.21 2.82 -16.02
C ARG A 69 -17.37 1.93 -15.60
N THR A 70 -18.19 1.49 -16.54
CA THR A 70 -19.38 0.68 -16.22
C THR A 70 -18.97 -0.63 -15.57
N GLU A 71 -17.89 -1.25 -16.04
CA GLU A 71 -17.37 -2.50 -15.46
C GLU A 71 -16.78 -2.25 -14.07
N LEU A 72 -16.04 -1.16 -13.86
CA LEU A 72 -15.56 -0.77 -12.52
C LEU A 72 -16.71 -0.58 -11.52
N GLU A 73 -17.80 0.07 -11.94
CA GLU A 73 -18.94 0.36 -11.06
C GLU A 73 -19.68 -0.92 -10.62
N THR A 74 -19.66 -2.00 -11.43
CA THR A 74 -20.24 -3.30 -11.03
C THR A 74 -19.51 -3.96 -9.85
N MET A 75 -18.28 -3.55 -9.56
CA MET A 75 -17.44 -4.14 -8.51
C MET A 75 -17.80 -3.65 -7.10
N HIS A 76 -18.77 -2.74 -6.95
CA HIS A 76 -19.16 -2.17 -5.65
C HIS A 76 -17.96 -1.66 -4.84
N ILE A 77 -17.04 -0.96 -5.52
CA ILE A 77 -15.75 -0.50 -5.00
C ILE A 77 -15.82 0.16 -3.61
N PRO A 78 -16.84 0.98 -3.26
CA PRO A 78 -16.96 1.58 -1.93
C PRO A 78 -17.10 0.60 -0.75
N GLN A 79 -17.33 -0.69 -1.02
CA GLN A 79 -17.31 -1.76 -0.02
C GLN A 79 -15.90 -2.33 0.21
N SER A 80 -14.97 -2.08 -0.71
CA SER A 80 -13.56 -2.42 -0.56
C SER A 80 -12.88 -1.42 0.36
N GLN A 81 -12.01 -1.90 1.25
CA GLN A 81 -11.20 -1.05 2.13
C GLN A 81 -9.94 -0.58 1.41
N HIS A 82 -9.42 -1.41 0.49
CA HIS A 82 -8.18 -1.19 -0.23
C HIS A 82 -8.36 -1.47 -1.72
N VAL A 83 -7.92 -0.54 -2.56
CA VAL A 83 -7.83 -0.69 -4.02
C VAL A 83 -6.37 -0.62 -4.43
N ILE A 84 -5.89 -1.61 -5.17
CA ILE A 84 -4.52 -1.69 -5.68
C ILE A 84 -4.57 -1.73 -7.20
N LEU A 85 -3.99 -0.74 -7.86
CA LEU A 85 -3.92 -0.64 -9.31
C LEU A 85 -2.52 -1.03 -9.79
N LEU A 86 -2.45 -2.18 -10.47
CA LEU A 86 -1.24 -2.72 -11.07
C LEU A 86 -1.15 -2.33 -12.54
N SER A 87 0.04 -1.90 -12.97
CA SER A 87 0.30 -1.57 -14.36
C SER A 87 0.34 -2.84 -15.23
N TYR A 88 -0.12 -2.77 -16.47
CA TYR A 88 0.00 -3.85 -17.46
C TYR A 88 1.39 -3.89 -18.16
N SER A 89 2.44 -3.45 -17.46
CA SER A 89 3.78 -3.21 -18.02
C SER A 89 4.45 -4.42 -18.66
N ASP A 90 4.01 -5.65 -18.36
CA ASP A 90 4.57 -6.86 -18.96
C ASP A 90 4.03 -7.19 -20.35
N CYS A 91 2.90 -6.61 -20.74
CA CYS A 91 2.18 -6.98 -21.95
C CYS A 91 1.92 -5.81 -22.90
N GLN A 92 2.34 -4.61 -22.52
CA GLN A 92 2.15 -3.37 -23.28
C GLN A 92 3.41 -2.52 -23.24
N ASP A 93 3.49 -1.57 -24.17
CA ASP A 93 4.49 -0.51 -24.05
C ASP A 93 4.29 0.27 -22.73
N ILE A 94 5.40 0.74 -22.17
CA ILE A 94 5.41 1.49 -20.90
C ILE A 94 4.44 2.68 -20.96
N GLN A 95 4.36 3.38 -22.09
CA GLN A 95 3.47 4.54 -22.24
C GLN A 95 2.00 4.13 -22.26
N GLU A 96 1.67 3.01 -22.90
CA GLU A 96 0.30 2.48 -22.95
C GLU A 96 -0.16 1.97 -21.59
N ALA A 97 0.68 1.18 -20.92
CA ALA A 97 0.40 0.68 -19.57
C ALA A 97 0.18 1.84 -18.59
N GLU A 98 0.99 2.89 -18.69
CA GLU A 98 0.88 4.08 -17.85
C GLU A 98 -0.37 4.91 -18.17
N ALA A 99 -0.73 5.06 -19.46
CA ALA A 99 -1.97 5.70 -19.86
C ALA A 99 -3.19 4.96 -19.30
N GLN A 100 -3.22 3.63 -19.35
CA GLN A 100 -4.30 2.82 -18.77
C GLN A 100 -4.39 3.01 -17.25
N THR A 101 -3.27 3.06 -16.53
CA THR A 101 -3.25 3.37 -15.09
C THR A 101 -3.89 4.73 -14.82
N LEU A 102 -3.49 5.78 -15.54
CA LEU A 102 -4.03 7.13 -15.34
C LEU A 102 -5.53 7.21 -15.68
N ILE A 103 -5.95 6.61 -16.79
CA ILE A 103 -7.36 6.55 -17.21
C ILE A 103 -8.20 5.84 -16.14
N THR A 104 -7.69 4.75 -15.56
CA THR A 104 -8.37 3.97 -14.51
C THR A 104 -8.41 4.73 -13.18
N LEU A 105 -7.38 5.51 -12.85
CA LEU A 105 -7.35 6.31 -11.60
C LEU A 105 -8.44 7.37 -11.55
N LEU A 106 -8.82 7.97 -12.68
CA LEU A 106 -9.83 9.03 -12.72
C LEU A 106 -11.21 8.59 -12.18
N PRO A 107 -11.86 7.54 -12.72
CA PRO A 107 -13.14 7.07 -12.20
C PRO A 107 -13.03 6.56 -10.76
N LEU A 108 -11.93 5.90 -10.38
CA LEU A 108 -11.72 5.47 -8.98
C LEU A 108 -11.74 6.64 -8.00
N ARG A 109 -11.14 7.77 -8.37
CA ARG A 109 -11.15 9.00 -7.57
C ARG A 109 -12.54 9.61 -7.47
N GLU A 110 -13.28 9.65 -8.57
CA GLU A 110 -14.67 10.12 -8.54
C GLU A 110 -15.52 9.27 -7.62
N ILE A 111 -15.40 7.95 -7.71
CA ILE A 111 -16.10 7.00 -6.84
C ILE A 111 -15.72 7.24 -5.37
N ALA A 112 -14.43 7.41 -5.07
CA ALA A 112 -13.95 7.71 -3.71
C ALA A 112 -14.52 9.01 -3.15
N ASN A 113 -14.60 10.07 -3.97
CA ASN A 113 -15.13 11.37 -3.56
C ASN A 113 -16.65 11.36 -3.37
N GLN A 114 -17.37 10.52 -4.12
CA GLN A 114 -18.83 10.38 -4.03
C GLN A 114 -19.26 9.43 -2.92
N SER A 115 -18.40 8.47 -2.54
CA SER A 115 -18.68 7.54 -1.46
C SER A 115 -18.45 8.19 -0.09
N ASN A 116 -19.39 7.99 0.83
CA ASN A 116 -19.19 8.29 2.26
C ASN A 116 -18.20 7.33 2.94
N ASN A 117 -17.68 6.33 2.22
CA ASN A 117 -16.69 5.37 2.68
C ASN A 117 -15.32 5.77 2.14
N HIS A 118 -14.34 5.89 3.03
CA HIS A 118 -12.95 6.10 2.64
C HIS A 118 -12.32 4.75 2.31
N PHE A 119 -11.85 4.58 1.07
CA PHE A 119 -10.98 3.48 0.67
C PHE A 119 -9.64 4.03 0.19
N SER A 120 -8.56 3.30 0.45
CA SER A 120 -7.23 3.69 -0.03
C SER A 120 -7.01 3.22 -1.45
N ILE A 121 -6.24 4.00 -2.23
CA ILE A 121 -5.83 3.61 -3.58
C ILE A 121 -4.31 3.55 -3.63
N ALA A 122 -3.75 2.36 -3.81
CA ALA A 122 -2.35 2.18 -4.15
C ALA A 122 -2.22 2.01 -5.67
N SER A 123 -1.29 2.70 -6.32
CA SER A 123 -1.06 2.55 -7.76
C SER A 123 0.42 2.53 -8.12
N GLU A 124 0.76 1.75 -9.14
CA GLU A 124 2.07 1.80 -9.76
C GLU A 124 2.12 2.88 -10.85
N ILE A 125 3.01 3.87 -10.69
CA ILE A 125 3.30 4.85 -11.75
C ILE A 125 4.76 4.74 -12.15
N LEU A 126 4.99 4.53 -13.44
CA LEU A 126 6.30 4.19 -13.99
C LEU A 126 7.16 5.43 -14.24
N ASN A 127 6.56 6.55 -14.65
CA ASN A 127 7.24 7.79 -15.01
C ASN A 127 6.94 8.94 -14.04
N ASN A 128 8.00 9.62 -13.57
CA ASN A 128 7.86 10.77 -12.67
C ASN A 128 7.09 11.94 -13.30
N ARG A 129 7.06 12.09 -14.63
CA ARG A 129 6.27 13.15 -15.28
C ARG A 129 4.77 12.99 -15.05
N ASN A 130 4.32 11.74 -14.97
CA ASN A 130 2.91 11.40 -14.77
C ASN A 130 2.52 11.33 -13.30
N ARG A 131 3.51 11.41 -12.41
CA ARG A 131 3.33 11.48 -10.96
C ARG A 131 2.58 12.74 -10.54
N GLU A 132 2.88 13.89 -11.14
CA GLU A 132 2.20 15.15 -10.81
C GLU A 132 0.69 15.05 -11.10
N PHE A 133 0.31 14.48 -12.24
CA PHE A 133 -1.10 14.22 -12.58
C PHE A 133 -1.79 13.28 -11.58
N ALA A 134 -1.02 12.38 -10.97
CA ALA A 134 -1.53 11.49 -9.95
C ALA A 134 -1.53 12.11 -8.53
N GLU A 135 -0.62 13.03 -8.20
CA GLU A 135 -0.51 13.68 -6.89
C GLU A 135 -1.47 14.88 -6.71
N ILE A 136 -1.91 15.52 -7.80
CA ILE A 136 -2.75 16.75 -7.75
C ILE A 136 -4.15 16.53 -7.16
N THR A 137 -4.58 15.29 -6.87
CA THR A 137 -5.98 15.00 -6.46
C THR A 137 -6.10 14.19 -5.16
N ARG A 138 -6.93 14.73 -4.26
CA ARG A 138 -7.04 14.57 -2.80
C ARG A 138 -7.49 13.20 -2.25
N ALA A 139 -7.24 12.09 -2.94
CA ALA A 139 -7.47 10.76 -2.35
C ALA A 139 -6.21 10.27 -1.64
N ASP A 140 -6.37 9.43 -0.61
CA ASP A 140 -5.29 8.74 0.13
C ASP A 140 -4.55 7.78 -0.82
N ASN A 141 -3.77 8.37 -1.72
CA ASN A 141 -3.17 7.72 -2.87
C ASN A 141 -1.72 7.36 -2.55
N PHE A 142 -1.43 6.07 -2.48
CA PHE A 142 -0.05 5.59 -2.43
C PHE A 142 0.45 5.31 -3.84
N ILE A 143 1.22 6.25 -4.39
CA ILE A 143 1.90 6.05 -5.67
C ILE A 143 3.25 5.37 -5.41
N VAL A 144 3.37 4.13 -5.84
CA VAL A 144 4.62 3.37 -5.82
C VAL A 144 5.30 3.52 -7.18
N THR A 145 6.52 4.07 -7.18
CA THR A 145 7.33 4.26 -8.39
C THR A 145 8.53 3.32 -8.37
N GLN A 146 8.89 2.72 -9.51
CA GLN A 146 10.06 1.84 -9.66
C GLN A 146 11.38 2.50 -9.18
N LYS A 147 11.46 3.83 -9.17
CA LYS A 147 12.56 4.61 -8.60
C LYS A 147 12.88 4.25 -7.14
N ARG A 148 11.88 3.82 -6.35
CA ARG A 148 12.09 3.41 -4.94
C ARG A 148 12.91 2.12 -4.84
N VAL A 149 12.68 1.16 -5.74
CA VAL A 149 13.49 -0.07 -5.84
C VAL A 149 14.92 0.25 -6.27
N GLY A 150 15.10 1.15 -7.25
CA GLY A 150 16.43 1.60 -7.69
C GLY A 150 17.24 2.29 -6.59
N LEU A 151 16.59 3.11 -5.75
CA LEU A 151 17.23 3.74 -4.59
C LEU A 151 17.65 2.70 -3.54
N MET A 152 16.77 1.73 -3.27
CA MET A 152 17.05 0.66 -2.32
C MET A 152 18.23 -0.22 -2.80
N LEU A 153 18.28 -0.57 -4.08
CA LEU A 153 19.41 -1.29 -4.69
C LEU A 153 20.72 -0.47 -4.62
N SER A 154 20.67 0.83 -4.89
CA SER A 154 21.81 1.74 -4.76
C SER A 154 22.30 1.87 -3.32
N GLN A 155 21.38 1.91 -2.35
CA GLN A 155 21.75 1.92 -0.92
C GLN A 155 22.37 0.60 -0.49
N ARG A 156 21.85 -0.54 -0.97
CA ARG A 156 22.43 -1.87 -0.75
C ARG A 156 23.82 -2.00 -1.36
N SER A 157 24.05 -1.48 -2.57
CA SER A 157 25.36 -1.55 -3.23
C SER A 157 26.41 -0.69 -2.52
N LYS A 158 26.00 0.41 -1.89
CA LYS A 158 26.89 1.31 -1.13
C LYS A 158 27.17 0.83 0.29
N ASN A 159 26.28 0.06 0.90
CA ASN A 159 26.46 -0.42 2.27
C ASN A 159 25.86 -1.82 2.46
N ARG A 160 26.75 -2.83 2.53
CA ARG A 160 26.38 -4.23 2.77
C ARG A 160 25.60 -4.47 4.06
N TYR A 161 25.73 -3.58 5.05
CA TYR A 161 25.02 -3.68 6.34
C TYR A 161 23.55 -3.22 6.25
N LEU A 162 23.14 -2.56 5.15
CA LEU A 162 21.74 -2.18 4.95
C LEU A 162 20.89 -3.32 4.40
N ALA A 163 21.50 -4.35 3.79
CA ALA A 163 20.73 -5.47 3.24
C ALA A 163 19.96 -6.27 4.31
N PRO A 164 20.55 -6.61 5.47
CA PRO A 164 19.81 -7.26 6.56
C PRO A 164 18.70 -6.38 7.14
N LEU A 165 18.95 -5.06 7.30
CA LEU A 165 17.93 -4.12 7.78
C LEU A 165 16.72 -4.08 6.85
N PHE A 166 16.95 -4.03 5.54
CA PHE A 166 15.86 -4.07 4.58
C PHE A 166 15.11 -5.39 4.62
N GLN A 167 15.82 -6.52 4.70
CA GLN A 167 15.17 -7.83 4.85
C GLN A 167 14.27 -7.88 6.07
N ASP A 168 14.75 -7.36 7.21
CA ASP A 168 14.00 -7.32 8.46
C ASP A 168 12.77 -6.39 8.40
N VAL A 169 12.85 -5.27 7.66
CA VAL A 169 11.69 -4.37 7.45
C VAL A 169 10.62 -4.95 6.52
N PHE A 170 11.00 -5.84 5.60
CA PHE A 170 10.06 -6.51 4.69
C PHE A 170 9.59 -7.88 5.19
N ASP A 171 10.19 -8.39 6.26
CA ASP A 171 9.78 -9.64 6.90
C ASP A 171 8.56 -9.38 7.80
N PRO A 172 7.43 -10.10 7.61
CA PRO A 172 6.27 -10.00 8.51
C PRO A 172 6.59 -10.33 9.96
N ALA A 173 7.63 -11.10 10.23
CA ALA A 173 8.09 -11.39 11.58
C ALA A 173 9.00 -10.30 12.17
N GLY A 174 9.57 -9.45 11.32
CA GLY A 174 10.60 -8.45 11.64
C GLY A 174 10.04 -7.10 12.10
N VAL A 175 10.71 -6.03 11.69
CA VAL A 175 10.45 -4.68 12.17
C VAL A 175 9.43 -3.96 11.29
N GLU A 176 8.32 -3.55 11.90
CA GLU A 176 7.26 -2.83 11.20
C GLU A 176 7.25 -1.32 11.47
N ILE A 177 6.74 -0.57 10.49
CA ILE A 177 6.54 0.87 10.55
C ILE A 177 5.05 1.17 10.56
N TYR A 178 4.59 1.86 11.60
CA TYR A 178 3.19 2.24 11.75
C TYR A 178 3.06 3.75 11.89
N LEU A 179 1.93 4.30 11.44
CA LEU A 179 1.48 5.62 11.90
C LEU A 179 0.43 5.41 12.98
N LYS A 180 0.64 6.00 14.16
CA LYS A 180 -0.31 5.94 15.27
C LYS A 180 -0.70 7.35 15.73
N PRO A 181 -1.96 7.54 16.17
CA PRO A 181 -2.35 8.73 16.90
C PRO A 181 -1.43 9.00 18.10
N ILE A 182 -1.13 10.26 18.39
CA ILE A 182 -0.19 10.60 19.48
C ILE A 182 -0.69 10.21 20.87
N ASP A 183 -2.02 10.10 21.02
CA ASP A 183 -2.69 9.67 22.26
C ASP A 183 -2.45 8.19 22.60
N HIS A 184 -1.96 7.39 21.65
CA HIS A 184 -1.48 6.05 21.95
C HIS A 184 -0.30 6.11 22.92
N SER A 185 0.63 7.05 22.76
CA SER A 185 1.90 7.10 23.50
C SER A 185 1.90 8.12 24.62
N LEU A 186 1.17 9.22 24.47
CA LEU A 186 1.17 10.35 25.40
C LEU A 186 -0.24 10.81 25.74
N GLN A 187 -0.45 11.28 26.97
CA GLN A 187 -1.71 11.93 27.33
C GLN A 187 -1.80 13.33 26.72
N LEU A 188 -2.93 13.65 26.11
CA LEU A 188 -3.20 14.98 25.55
C LEU A 188 -3.51 16.00 26.65
N GLY A 189 -3.32 17.29 26.34
CA GLY A 189 -3.67 18.41 27.24
C GLY A 189 -2.47 19.10 27.89
N THR A 190 -1.26 18.62 27.66
CA THR A 190 0.00 19.29 28.06
C THR A 190 0.83 19.63 26.83
N ALA A 191 1.75 20.60 26.97
CA ALA A 191 2.73 20.84 25.93
C ALA A 191 3.62 19.59 25.74
N ILE A 192 3.60 19.02 24.53
CA ILE A 192 4.36 17.83 24.17
C ILE A 192 5.54 18.25 23.30
N ASN A 193 6.72 17.70 23.58
CA ASN A 193 7.87 17.78 22.69
C ASN A 193 8.24 16.38 22.19
N PHE A 194 9.05 16.32 21.13
CA PHE A 194 9.39 15.06 20.48
C PHE A 194 10.22 14.11 21.39
N TYR A 195 11.01 14.65 22.32
CA TYR A 195 11.78 13.84 23.26
C TYR A 195 10.89 13.06 24.23
N LEU A 196 9.77 13.64 24.65
CA LEU A 196 8.77 12.95 25.47
C LEU A 196 8.16 11.76 24.71
N LEU A 197 7.93 11.91 23.40
CA LEU A 197 7.44 10.83 22.56
C LEU A 197 8.46 9.69 22.44
N ILE A 198 9.73 10.02 22.17
CA ILE A 198 10.82 9.04 22.11
C ILE A 198 10.90 8.24 23.40
N GLU A 199 10.89 8.91 24.56
CA GLU A 199 11.00 8.23 25.86
C GLU A 199 9.76 7.37 26.16
N ALA A 200 8.56 7.85 25.85
CA ALA A 200 7.32 7.10 26.05
C ALA A 200 7.27 5.82 25.20
N ASP A 201 7.69 5.91 23.93
CA ASP A 201 7.76 4.76 23.03
C ASP A 201 8.88 3.80 23.39
N LYS A 202 10.05 4.31 23.78
CA LYS A 202 11.18 3.48 24.21
C LYS A 202 10.80 2.56 25.36
N ARG A 203 10.02 3.05 26.35
CA ARG A 203 9.51 2.25 27.47
C ARG A 203 8.58 1.11 27.06
N ARG A 204 8.11 1.12 25.81
CA ARG A 204 7.21 0.12 25.22
C ARG A 204 7.91 -0.74 24.16
N ASN A 205 9.25 -0.71 24.12
CA ASN A 205 10.08 -1.34 23.08
C ASN A 205 9.70 -0.86 21.67
N LYS A 206 9.48 0.45 21.53
CA LYS A 206 9.17 1.14 20.27
C LYS A 206 10.16 2.28 20.04
N VAL A 207 10.37 2.64 18.78
CA VAL A 207 11.32 3.69 18.40
C VAL A 207 10.62 4.76 17.59
N ALA A 208 10.29 5.90 18.20
CA ALA A 208 9.75 7.06 17.49
C ALA A 208 10.83 7.71 16.61
N SER A 209 10.66 7.72 15.29
CA SER A 209 11.52 8.47 14.35
C SER A 209 10.90 9.76 13.84
N GLY A 210 9.67 10.07 14.27
CA GLY A 210 8.97 11.25 13.76
C GLY A 210 7.53 11.47 14.16
N TYR A 211 6.99 12.62 13.71
CA TYR A 211 5.56 12.96 13.77
C TYR A 211 5.09 13.72 12.51
N ARG A 212 3.78 13.61 12.23
CA ARG A 212 3.06 14.35 11.19
C ARG A 212 1.82 15.02 11.79
N ILE A 213 1.60 16.28 11.46
CA ILE A 213 0.37 16.99 11.83
C ILE A 213 -0.72 16.63 10.82
N ALA A 214 -1.83 16.05 11.30
CA ALA A 214 -2.91 15.55 10.44
C ALA A 214 -3.48 16.64 9.50
N ALA A 215 -3.66 17.87 10.02
CA ALA A 215 -4.14 19.00 9.23
C ALA A 215 -3.19 19.43 8.10
N GLN A 216 -1.91 19.06 8.20
CA GLN A 216 -0.86 19.36 7.21
C GLN A 216 -0.49 18.14 6.37
N SER A 217 -1.25 17.05 6.45
CA SER A 217 -0.94 15.76 5.82
C SER A 217 -0.82 15.78 4.30
N ASN A 218 -1.33 16.83 3.65
CA ASN A 218 -1.32 17.03 2.20
C ASN A 218 -0.36 18.13 1.74
N ASP A 219 0.42 18.74 2.65
CA ASP A 219 1.41 19.76 2.31
C ASP A 219 2.80 19.12 2.17
N PRO A 220 3.35 18.97 0.95
CA PRO A 220 4.65 18.35 0.73
C PRO A 220 5.82 19.10 1.42
N SER A 221 5.61 20.38 1.76
CA SER A 221 6.61 21.25 2.40
C SER A 221 6.54 21.25 3.93
N ALA A 222 5.44 20.74 4.51
CA ALA A 222 5.32 20.52 5.95
C ALA A 222 6.16 19.30 6.34
N ALA A 223 7.04 19.46 7.32
CA ALA A 223 7.97 18.40 7.73
C ALA A 223 7.22 17.12 8.13
N TYR A 224 7.39 16.07 7.34
CA TYR A 224 6.96 14.72 7.70
C TYR A 224 8.12 13.99 8.34
N LEU A 225 8.04 13.79 9.65
CA LEU A 225 8.80 12.72 10.28
C LEU A 225 7.76 11.62 10.60
N GLY A 226 7.97 10.39 10.16
CA GLY A 226 7.00 9.32 10.40
C GLY A 226 7.04 8.89 11.87
N PHE A 227 5.90 8.67 12.53
CA PHE A 227 5.91 7.80 13.70
C PHE A 227 6.49 6.47 13.23
N THR A 228 7.52 5.96 13.90
CA THR A 228 7.95 4.58 13.73
C THR A 228 7.73 3.92 15.08
N SER A 229 7.34 2.67 15.06
CA SER A 229 7.25 1.86 16.26
C SER A 229 7.85 0.53 15.88
N THR A 230 9.17 0.49 15.81
CA THR A 230 9.91 -0.75 15.68
C THR A 230 9.65 -1.58 16.92
N HIS A 231 8.81 -2.62 16.82
CA HIS A 231 8.74 -3.66 17.85
C HIS A 231 10.06 -4.42 17.82
N LEU A 232 10.96 -4.10 18.74
CA LEU A 232 12.15 -4.93 18.97
C LEU A 232 11.68 -6.24 19.61
N LYS A 233 11.43 -7.27 18.81
CA LYS A 233 11.36 -8.64 19.33
C LYS A 233 12.77 -9.03 19.74
N ASN A 234 12.92 -9.60 20.94
CA ASN A 234 14.21 -9.96 21.52
C ASN A 234 15.05 -10.71 20.48
N ILE A 235 16.19 -10.12 20.13
CA ILE A 235 17.26 -10.79 19.41
C ILE A 235 18.05 -11.51 20.50
N ASP A 236 17.83 -12.82 20.63
CA ASP A 236 18.75 -13.72 21.33
C ASP A 236 19.93 -14.07 20.40
#